data_AF-X0WSY8-F1
#
_entry.id   AF-X0WSY8-F1
#
_cell.length_a   1.000
_cell.length_b   1.000
_cell.length_c   1.000
_cell.angle_alpha   90.00
_cell.angle_beta   90.00
_cell.angle_gamma   90.00
#
_symmetry.space_group_name_H-M   'P 1'
#
loop_
_entity.id
_entity.type
_entity.pdbx_description
1 polymer ?
#
loop_
_entity_poly.entity_id
_entity_poly.type
_entity_poly.pdbx_seq_one_letter_code
_entity_poly.pdbx_strand_id
1 'polypeptide(L)'
;VTTMTDPDWEPIMKMAAAIVTNKGGRTCHAAIVSRELGIPCIIGTETGTTTISTDMPITVSCVQGETGTVYEGLLKFDIETLNLDTIPSTRTQVMMNVGIPERAFIDGQIPNDGVGLAREEFIINSHIGIHPLALIHYDELKERAQKEPPIKEIVTRIDEMTAAHPEDKKEFFINKLARGIGRIAAGFYPKDVIVRLSDFKSNEYANLIGGHLYEPEESNPMIGWRGASRYYDERFREAFGLECKAILKARDEMGLTNIKV
;
A
#
# COMPACT_ATOMS: atom_id res chain seq x y z
N VAL A 1 -2.08 16.47 13.30
CA VAL A 1 -0.78 17.16 13.53
C VAL A 1 0.08 16.25 14.40
N THR A 2 1.35 16.01 14.05
CA THR A 2 2.24 15.11 14.82
C THR A 2 3.72 15.49 14.62
N THR A 3 4.64 14.83 15.33
CA THR A 3 6.09 15.06 15.15
C THR A 3 6.59 14.48 13.82
N MET A 4 6.21 13.24 13.52
CA MET A 4 6.57 12.47 12.33
C MET A 4 5.55 11.33 12.17
N THR A 5 5.48 10.74 10.98
CA THR A 5 4.67 9.54 10.70
C THR A 5 5.57 8.38 10.30
N ASP A 6 5.09 7.17 10.51
CA ASP A 6 5.68 5.91 10.03
C ASP A 6 4.56 5.05 9.38
N PRO A 7 4.84 3.86 8.82
CA PRO A 7 3.85 3.04 8.12
C PRO A 7 2.60 2.69 8.95
N ASP A 8 2.70 2.63 10.28
CA ASP A 8 1.55 2.30 11.14
C ASP A 8 0.50 3.43 11.16
N TRP A 9 0.88 4.64 10.74
CA TRP A 9 -0.03 5.78 10.63
C TRP A 9 -0.90 5.74 9.36
N GLU A 10 -0.57 4.91 8.36
CA GLU A 10 -1.26 4.89 7.07
C GLU A 10 -2.79 4.80 7.16
N PRO A 11 -3.40 3.95 8.03
CA PRO A 11 -4.86 3.86 8.15
C PRO A 11 -5.48 5.18 8.61
N ILE A 12 -4.82 5.90 9.53
CA ILE A 12 -5.30 7.17 10.07
C ILE A 12 -5.06 8.30 9.07
N MET A 13 -3.94 8.26 8.34
CA MET A 13 -3.64 9.23 7.29
C MET A 13 -4.74 9.26 6.22
N LYS A 14 -5.30 8.10 5.83
CA LYS A 14 -6.42 8.01 4.88
C LYS A 14 -7.69 8.74 5.32
N MET A 15 -7.89 8.90 6.63
CA MET A 15 -9.07 9.59 7.18
C MET A 15 -8.84 11.10 7.37
N ALA A 16 -7.59 11.57 7.29
CA ALA A 16 -7.24 12.95 7.57
C ALA A 16 -7.52 13.87 6.37
N ALA A 17 -8.04 15.07 6.63
CA ALA A 17 -8.20 16.10 5.61
C ALA A 17 -6.88 16.79 5.24
N ALA A 18 -5.91 16.80 6.16
CA ALA A 18 -4.58 17.35 5.94
C ALA A 18 -3.58 16.79 6.97
N ILE A 19 -2.29 16.80 6.63
CA ILE A 19 -1.22 16.30 7.48
C ILE A 19 -0.20 17.41 7.74
N VAL A 20 0.13 17.63 9.01
CA VAL A 20 1.14 18.60 9.43
C VAL A 20 2.13 17.90 10.34
N THR A 21 3.43 17.93 9.98
CA THR A 21 4.51 17.34 10.79
C THR A 21 5.62 18.31 11.15
N ASN A 22 6.13 18.21 12.38
CA ASN A 22 7.26 19.03 12.82
C ASN A 22 8.55 18.69 12.07
N LYS A 23 8.80 17.40 11.82
CA LYS A 23 10.03 16.89 11.20
C LYS A 23 9.74 16.24 9.86
N GLY A 24 10.77 16.21 9.02
CA GLY A 24 10.76 15.55 7.72
C GLY A 24 11.14 16.49 6.58
N GLY A 25 11.76 15.92 5.54
CA GLY A 25 12.05 16.61 4.28
C GLY A 25 11.19 16.07 3.14
N ARG A 26 11.42 16.55 1.91
CA ARG A 26 10.63 16.17 0.71
C ARG A 26 10.57 14.66 0.45
N THR A 27 11.42 13.85 1.07
CA THR A 27 11.48 12.39 0.91
C THR A 27 11.03 11.62 2.16
N CYS A 28 10.46 12.29 3.17
CA CYS A 28 9.99 11.61 4.37
C CYS A 28 8.70 10.83 4.12
N HIS A 29 8.40 9.90 5.02
CA HIS A 29 7.21 9.06 4.96
C HIS A 29 5.92 9.87 4.75
N ALA A 30 5.68 10.89 5.59
CA ALA A 30 4.51 11.76 5.48
C ALA A 30 4.39 12.38 4.09
N ALA A 31 5.48 12.90 3.54
CA ALA A 31 5.48 13.60 2.25
C ALA A 31 5.25 12.67 1.06
N ILE A 32 5.75 11.44 1.11
CA ILE A 32 5.56 10.44 0.05
C ILE A 32 4.13 9.93 0.07
N VAL A 33 3.68 9.44 1.22
CA VAL A 33 2.36 8.83 1.37
C VAL A 33 1.24 9.86 1.15
N SER A 34 1.38 11.09 1.62
CA SER A 34 0.35 12.13 1.41
C SER A 34 0.18 12.49 -0.07
N ARG A 35 1.28 12.50 -0.85
CA ARG A 35 1.21 12.69 -2.31
C ARG A 35 0.47 11.56 -3.00
N GLU A 36 0.71 10.32 -2.56
CA GLU A 36 0.00 9.15 -3.07
C GLU A 36 -1.48 9.15 -2.67
N LEU A 37 -1.82 9.66 -1.48
CA LEU A 37 -3.19 9.80 -1.00
C LEU A 37 -3.91 11.05 -1.52
N GLY A 38 -3.20 12.00 -2.13
CA GLY A 38 -3.78 13.28 -2.58
C GLY A 38 -4.18 14.20 -1.43
N ILE A 39 -3.56 14.05 -0.26
CA ILE A 39 -3.87 14.81 0.95
C ILE A 39 -2.85 15.95 1.07
N PRO A 40 -3.31 17.21 1.31
CA PRO A 40 -2.41 18.33 1.60
C PRO A 40 -1.48 18.01 2.78
N CYS A 41 -0.18 18.19 2.58
CA CYS A 41 0.83 17.85 3.57
C CYS A 41 1.86 18.96 3.71
N ILE A 42 2.04 19.44 4.94
CA ILE A 42 3.10 20.36 5.34
C ILE A 42 4.02 19.62 6.30
N ILE A 43 5.31 19.65 5.99
CA ILE A 43 6.36 18.97 6.75
C ILE A 43 7.40 20.00 7.20
N GLY A 44 8.13 19.68 8.27
CA GLY A 44 9.21 20.55 8.73
C GLY A 44 8.70 21.83 9.38
N THR A 45 7.52 21.82 10.01
CA THR A 45 7.00 23.02 10.68
C THR A 45 7.78 23.39 11.93
N GLU A 46 8.60 22.47 12.46
CA GLU A 46 9.36 22.54 13.72
C GLU A 46 8.50 22.67 14.99
N THR A 47 7.51 23.57 15.01
CA THR A 47 6.68 23.95 16.15
C THR A 47 5.19 23.62 15.99
N GLY A 48 4.79 22.95 14.91
CA GLY A 48 3.39 22.64 14.59
C GLY A 48 2.62 21.98 15.74
N THR A 49 3.21 21.00 16.45
CA THR A 49 2.57 20.33 17.59
C THR A 49 2.41 21.20 18.84
N THR A 50 3.16 22.29 18.95
CA THR A 50 3.07 23.23 20.09
C THR A 50 2.21 24.44 19.78
N THR A 51 2.13 24.83 18.50
CA THR A 51 1.36 25.99 18.05
C THR A 51 -0.10 25.61 17.78
N ILE A 52 -0.36 24.39 17.30
CA ILE A 52 -1.71 23.92 16.97
C ILE A 52 -2.22 23.01 18.09
N SER A 53 -3.26 23.46 18.79
CA SER A 53 -3.92 22.70 19.86
C SER A 53 -4.94 21.71 19.30
N THR A 54 -5.27 20.68 20.08
CA THR A 54 -6.40 19.77 19.78
C THR A 54 -7.69 20.56 19.60
N ASP A 55 -8.51 20.15 18.64
CA ASP A 55 -9.79 20.78 18.25
C ASP A 55 -9.69 22.23 17.73
N MET A 56 -8.47 22.75 17.53
CA MET A 56 -8.28 24.05 16.87
C MET A 56 -8.63 23.94 15.38
N PRO A 57 -9.61 24.71 14.87
CA PRO A 57 -9.90 24.74 13.45
C PRO A 57 -8.73 25.38 12.70
N ILE A 58 -8.22 24.68 11.68
CA ILE A 58 -7.13 25.14 10.84
C ILE A 58 -7.41 24.87 9.37
N THR A 59 -6.82 25.66 8.50
CA THR A 59 -6.79 25.42 7.05
C THR A 59 -5.35 25.20 6.62
N VAL A 60 -5.10 24.10 5.94
CA VAL A 60 -3.77 23.74 5.44
C VAL A 60 -3.73 24.02 3.94
N SER A 61 -2.82 24.90 3.50
CA SER A 61 -2.67 25.29 2.10
C SER A 61 -1.28 24.94 1.58
N CYS A 62 -1.25 24.26 0.42
CA CYS A 62 -0.04 23.92 -0.32
C CYS A 62 0.08 24.69 -1.65
N VAL A 63 -0.73 25.75 -1.85
CA VAL A 63 -0.86 26.45 -3.14
C VAL A 63 0.45 27.13 -3.59
N GLN A 64 1.32 27.52 -2.65
CA GLN A 64 2.61 28.15 -2.98
C GLN A 64 3.69 27.11 -3.39
N GLY A 65 3.31 25.86 -3.60
CA GLY A 65 4.19 24.79 -4.09
C GLY A 65 5.23 24.36 -3.07
N GLU A 66 6.36 25.07 -3.02
CA GLU A 66 7.48 24.75 -2.12
C GLU A 66 7.24 25.19 -0.68
N THR A 67 6.39 26.19 -0.48
CA THR A 67 6.00 26.68 0.85
C THR A 67 4.56 26.27 1.14
N GLY A 68 4.35 25.63 2.28
CA GLY A 68 3.01 25.36 2.81
C GLY A 68 2.69 26.34 3.92
N THR A 69 1.44 26.79 4.00
CA THR A 69 0.96 27.67 5.07
C THR A 69 -0.18 27.02 5.84
N VAL A 70 -0.12 27.07 7.17
CA VAL A 70 -1.24 26.71 8.05
C VAL A 70 -1.90 27.99 8.53
N TYR A 71 -3.18 28.15 8.24
CA TYR A 71 -4.00 29.27 8.68
C TYR A 71 -4.88 28.86 9.86
N GLU A 72 -5.13 29.80 10.76
CA GLU A 72 -6.16 29.64 11.79
C GLU A 72 -7.56 29.76 11.17
N GLY A 73 -8.47 28.90 11.62
CA GLY A 73 -9.86 28.84 11.17
C GLY A 73 -10.08 27.99 9.92
N LEU A 74 -11.36 27.78 9.61
CA LEU A 74 -11.80 27.12 8.37
C LEU A 74 -12.06 28.20 7.32
N LEU A 75 -11.10 28.40 6.42
CA LEU A 75 -11.19 29.40 5.36
C LEU A 75 -12.11 28.91 4.25
N LYS A 76 -12.81 29.86 3.60
CA LYS A 76 -13.58 29.58 2.39
C LYS A 76 -12.63 29.26 1.24
N PHE A 77 -13.06 28.35 0.37
CA PHE A 77 -12.33 27.96 -0.82
C PHE A 77 -13.30 27.86 -2.00
N ASP A 78 -12.76 28.05 -3.20
CA ASP A 78 -13.46 27.85 -4.45
C ASP A 78 -12.93 26.56 -5.11
N ILE A 79 -13.82 25.83 -5.80
CA ILE A 79 -13.46 24.62 -6.54
C ILE A 79 -13.46 24.96 -8.03
N GLU A 80 -12.27 24.96 -8.63
CA GLU A 80 -12.13 25.02 -10.08
C GLU A 80 -12.18 23.60 -10.67
N THR A 81 -13.08 23.37 -11.62
CA THR A 81 -13.18 22.10 -12.34
C THR A 81 -12.64 22.29 -13.75
N LEU A 82 -11.60 21.52 -14.10
CA LEU A 82 -11.01 21.53 -15.43
C LEU A 82 -11.70 20.49 -16.32
N ASN A 83 -12.10 20.89 -17.53
CA ASN A 83 -12.56 19.95 -18.56
C ASN A 83 -11.33 19.35 -19.27
N LEU A 84 -11.21 18.02 -19.23
CA LEU A 84 -10.07 17.27 -19.80
C LEU A 84 -10.38 16.64 -21.17
N ASP A 85 -11.57 16.89 -21.75
CA ASP A 85 -12.00 16.31 -23.04
C ASP A 85 -11.23 16.87 -24.23
N THR A 86 -10.57 18.02 -24.07
CA THR A 86 -9.86 18.74 -25.13
C THR A 86 -8.35 18.45 -25.16
N ILE A 87 -7.86 17.53 -24.33
CA ILE A 87 -6.43 17.18 -24.30
C ILE A 87 -6.05 16.45 -25.61
N PRO A 88 -5.02 16.92 -26.33
CA PRO A 88 -4.60 16.28 -27.59
C PRO A 88 -3.97 14.90 -27.33
N SER A 89 -4.16 13.99 -28.27
CA SER A 89 -3.48 12.69 -28.28
C SER A 89 -1.97 12.87 -28.41
N THR A 90 -1.19 12.13 -27.62
CA THR A 90 0.27 12.12 -27.67
C THR A 90 0.80 10.94 -28.49
N ARG A 91 2.02 11.08 -29.02
CA ARG A 91 2.72 9.94 -29.66
C ARG A 91 3.16 8.88 -28.63
N THR A 92 3.53 9.34 -27.44
CA THR A 92 3.95 8.48 -26.32
C THR A 92 2.75 8.21 -25.43
N GLN A 93 2.57 6.96 -25.02
CA GLN A 93 1.52 6.58 -24.08
C GLN A 93 1.81 7.18 -22.69
N VAL A 94 0.81 7.84 -22.11
CA VAL A 94 0.84 8.39 -20.75
C VAL A 94 0.13 7.41 -19.82
N MET A 95 0.91 6.51 -19.22
CA MET A 95 0.39 5.49 -18.30
C MET A 95 0.54 5.92 -16.83
N MET A 96 -0.31 5.37 -15.98
CA MET A 96 -0.34 5.66 -14.54
C MET A 96 0.58 4.73 -13.74
N ASN A 97 1.10 5.24 -12.63
CA ASN A 97 1.70 4.44 -11.56
C ASN A 97 0.72 4.40 -10.39
N VAL A 98 0.24 3.21 -10.02
CA VAL A 98 -0.85 3.03 -9.06
C VAL A 98 -0.46 1.98 -8.03
N GLY A 99 -0.67 2.26 -6.74
CA GLY A 99 -0.49 1.28 -5.66
C GLY A 99 -1.76 1.03 -4.84
N ILE A 100 -2.73 1.94 -4.88
CA ILE A 100 -3.87 1.97 -3.95
C ILE A 100 -5.15 1.54 -4.68
N PRO A 101 -5.72 0.35 -4.40
CA PRO A 101 -6.94 -0.12 -5.04
C PRO A 101 -8.14 0.81 -4.86
N GLU A 102 -8.24 1.48 -3.72
CA GLU A 102 -9.34 2.40 -3.41
C GLU A 102 -9.41 3.60 -4.35
N ARG A 103 -8.26 4.05 -4.87
CA ARG A 103 -8.17 5.21 -5.77
C ARG A 103 -8.38 4.86 -7.24
N ALA A 104 -8.30 3.58 -7.61
CA ALA A 104 -8.28 3.15 -9.00
C ALA A 104 -9.44 3.70 -9.87
N PHE A 105 -10.65 3.79 -9.31
CA PHE A 105 -11.81 4.32 -10.05
C PHE A 105 -11.78 5.83 -10.25
N ILE A 106 -11.09 6.56 -9.37
CA ILE A 106 -10.90 8.01 -9.49
C ILE A 106 -9.74 8.28 -10.45
N ASP A 107 -8.60 7.62 -10.23
CA ASP A 107 -7.42 7.80 -11.05
C ASP A 107 -7.67 7.34 -12.50
N GLY A 108 -8.51 6.32 -12.70
CA GLY A 108 -8.94 5.84 -14.02
C GLY A 108 -9.77 6.85 -14.84
N GLN A 109 -10.37 7.85 -14.19
CA GLN A 109 -11.12 8.93 -14.88
C GLN A 109 -10.20 10.00 -15.47
N ILE A 110 -8.95 10.09 -15.01
CA ILE A 110 -7.95 10.99 -15.59
C ILE A 110 -7.55 10.44 -16.96
N PRO A 111 -7.48 11.25 -18.04
CA PRO A 111 -7.00 10.76 -19.33
C PRO A 111 -5.62 10.09 -19.21
N ASN A 112 -5.57 8.81 -19.57
CA ASN A 112 -4.41 7.94 -19.44
C ASN A 112 -4.46 6.82 -20.51
N ASP A 113 -3.35 6.11 -20.69
CA ASP A 113 -3.24 4.97 -21.60
C ASP A 113 -3.15 3.61 -20.88
N GLY A 114 -3.56 3.56 -19.61
CA GLY A 114 -3.54 2.40 -18.74
C GLY A 114 -2.64 2.60 -17.53
N VAL A 115 -2.22 1.49 -16.92
CA VAL A 115 -1.32 1.48 -15.77
C VAL A 115 0.00 0.83 -16.19
N GLY A 116 1.08 1.61 -16.19
CA GLY A 116 2.40 1.14 -16.57
C GLY A 116 3.14 0.48 -15.40
N LEU A 117 2.68 0.73 -14.18
CA LEU A 117 3.18 0.10 -12.96
C LEU A 117 2.07 0.04 -11.91
N ALA A 118 1.49 -1.13 -11.69
CA ALA A 118 0.65 -1.44 -10.56
C ALA A 118 1.50 -2.12 -9.49
N ARG A 119 1.62 -1.48 -8.32
CA ARG A 119 2.39 -1.95 -7.17
C ARG A 119 1.47 -2.70 -6.21
N GLU A 120 1.80 -3.94 -5.88
CA GLU A 120 0.98 -4.74 -4.97
C GLU A 120 1.40 -4.67 -3.50
N GLU A 121 2.53 -4.03 -3.18
CA GLU A 121 3.05 -3.95 -1.81
C GLU A 121 2.05 -3.30 -0.86
N PHE A 122 1.31 -2.31 -1.33
CA PHE A 122 0.26 -1.67 -0.53
C PHE A 122 -0.90 -2.62 -0.23
N ILE A 123 -1.27 -3.49 -1.17
CA ILE A 123 -2.31 -4.50 -0.97
C ILE A 123 -1.86 -5.49 0.11
N ILE A 124 -0.61 -5.92 0.04
CA ILE A 124 -0.03 -6.84 1.02
C ILE A 124 0.06 -6.18 2.40
N ASN A 125 0.59 -4.95 2.52
CA ASN A 125 0.72 -4.27 3.81
C ASN A 125 -0.63 -3.88 4.42
N SER A 126 -1.50 -3.20 3.66
CA SER A 126 -2.74 -2.62 4.19
C SER A 126 -3.90 -3.62 4.31
N HIS A 127 -3.99 -4.62 3.41
CA HIS A 127 -5.18 -5.46 3.31
C HIS A 127 -4.94 -6.92 3.71
N ILE A 128 -3.68 -7.38 3.67
CA ILE A 128 -3.29 -8.75 4.04
C ILE A 128 -2.60 -8.76 5.40
N GLY A 129 -1.55 -7.96 5.59
CA GLY A 129 -0.84 -7.76 6.86
C GLY A 129 -0.11 -8.98 7.45
N ILE A 130 -0.12 -10.12 6.74
CA ILE A 130 0.44 -11.39 7.22
C ILE A 130 1.48 -11.88 6.23
N HIS A 131 2.61 -12.38 6.76
CA HIS A 131 3.65 -12.97 5.93
C HIS A 131 3.14 -14.22 5.22
N PRO A 132 3.32 -14.38 3.88
CA PRO A 132 2.73 -15.51 3.15
C PRO A 132 3.22 -16.88 3.64
N LEU A 133 4.49 -17.01 4.07
CA LEU A 133 4.99 -18.25 4.67
C LEU A 133 4.34 -18.58 6.02
N ALA A 134 3.85 -17.58 6.77
CA ALA A 134 3.11 -17.84 8.01
C ALA A 134 1.73 -18.46 7.73
N LEU A 135 1.11 -18.12 6.59
CA LEU A 135 -0.13 -18.72 6.14
C LEU A 135 0.08 -20.13 5.57
N ILE A 136 1.21 -20.36 4.87
CA ILE A 136 1.57 -21.66 4.32
C ILE A 136 1.91 -22.66 5.44
N HIS A 137 2.75 -22.26 6.39
CA HIS A 137 3.20 -23.10 7.51
C HIS A 137 2.33 -22.92 8.77
N TYR A 138 1.05 -22.56 8.61
CA TYR A 138 0.17 -22.24 9.73
C TYR A 138 0.00 -23.41 10.71
N ASP A 139 -0.10 -24.64 10.23
CA ASP A 139 -0.25 -25.82 11.08
C ASP A 139 0.97 -26.04 12.00
N GLU A 140 2.18 -25.84 11.46
CA GLU A 140 3.42 -25.90 12.25
C GLU A 140 3.47 -24.78 13.29
N LEU A 141 3.06 -23.56 12.93
CA LEU A 141 2.96 -22.45 13.87
C LEU A 141 1.96 -22.74 15.00
N LYS A 142 0.84 -23.40 14.68
CA LYS A 142 -0.19 -23.79 15.65
C LYS A 142 0.32 -24.84 16.64
N GLU A 143 1.14 -25.78 16.20
CA GLU A 143 1.80 -26.73 17.10
C GLU A 143 2.82 -26.03 18.01
N ARG A 144 3.64 -25.15 17.43
CA ARG A 144 4.64 -24.36 18.19
C ARG A 144 4.00 -23.41 19.20
N ALA A 145 2.85 -22.84 18.89
CA ALA A 145 2.08 -21.97 19.79
C ALA A 145 1.69 -22.63 21.12
N GLN A 146 1.66 -23.97 21.20
CA GLN A 146 1.42 -24.69 22.45
C GLN A 146 2.57 -24.56 23.45
N LYS A 147 3.79 -24.31 22.94
CA LYS A 147 5.05 -24.29 23.71
C LYS A 147 5.66 -22.90 23.79
N GLU A 148 5.45 -22.06 22.77
CA GLU A 148 6.07 -20.75 22.61
C GLU A 148 5.01 -19.63 22.75
N PRO A 149 4.96 -18.88 23.88
CA PRO A 149 3.99 -17.82 24.09
C PRO A 149 3.97 -16.72 23.01
N PRO A 150 5.11 -16.26 22.45
CA PRO A 150 5.10 -15.27 21.37
C PRO A 150 4.40 -15.77 20.09
N ILE A 151 4.52 -17.06 19.76
CA ILE A 151 3.89 -17.64 18.56
C ILE A 151 2.39 -17.79 18.76
N LYS A 152 1.94 -18.01 19.99
CA LYS A 152 0.51 -18.03 20.31
C LYS A 152 -0.19 -16.72 19.93
N GLU A 153 0.47 -15.58 20.16
CA GLU A 153 -0.08 -14.27 19.76
C GLU A 153 -0.18 -14.15 18.22
N ILE A 154 0.84 -14.60 17.50
CA ILE A 154 0.86 -14.61 16.03
C ILE A 154 -0.29 -15.46 15.48
N VAL A 155 -0.43 -16.70 15.97
CA VAL A 155 -1.50 -17.63 15.55
C VAL A 155 -2.88 -17.05 15.83
N THR A 156 -3.06 -16.43 17.00
CA THR A 156 -4.33 -15.78 17.37
C THR A 156 -4.69 -14.67 16.37
N ARG A 157 -3.73 -13.79 16.05
CA ARG A 157 -3.93 -12.72 15.05
C ARG A 157 -4.24 -13.27 13.66
N ILE A 158 -3.51 -14.31 13.23
CA ILE A 158 -3.77 -14.97 11.95
C ILE A 158 -5.20 -15.51 11.95
N ASP A 159 -5.65 -16.20 13.00
CA ASP A 159 -7.01 -16.74 13.09
C ASP A 159 -8.10 -15.67 13.02
N GLU A 160 -7.92 -14.56 13.72
CA GLU A 160 -8.84 -13.42 13.67
C GLU A 160 -8.96 -12.85 12.25
N MET A 161 -7.83 -12.59 11.59
CA MET A 161 -7.80 -12.00 10.25
C MET A 161 -8.29 -12.96 9.16
N THR A 162 -8.11 -14.26 9.37
CA THR A 162 -8.44 -15.32 8.41
C THR A 162 -9.72 -16.10 8.79
N ALA A 163 -10.56 -15.56 9.68
CA ALA A 163 -11.74 -16.24 10.18
C ALA A 163 -12.71 -16.73 9.07
N ALA A 164 -12.74 -16.04 7.93
CA ALA A 164 -13.53 -16.42 6.75
C ALA A 164 -12.92 -17.59 5.94
N HIS A 165 -11.71 -18.03 6.27
CA HIS A 165 -10.95 -19.08 5.60
C HIS A 165 -10.40 -20.09 6.63
N PRO A 166 -11.28 -20.81 7.36
CA PRO A 166 -10.85 -21.68 8.45
C PRO A 166 -10.10 -22.94 7.98
N GLU A 167 -10.39 -23.43 6.76
CA GLU A 167 -9.80 -24.66 6.22
C GLU A 167 -8.47 -24.44 5.51
N ASP A 168 -8.35 -23.37 4.72
CA ASP A 168 -7.10 -23.00 4.04
C ASP A 168 -6.80 -21.52 4.23
N LYS A 169 -5.82 -21.24 5.08
CA LYS A 169 -5.38 -19.87 5.39
C LYS A 169 -4.73 -19.17 4.20
N LYS A 170 -4.19 -19.93 3.22
CA LYS A 170 -3.58 -19.37 2.00
C LYS A 170 -4.63 -18.71 1.10
N GLU A 171 -5.87 -19.21 1.11
CA GLU A 171 -6.98 -18.62 0.35
C GLU A 171 -7.24 -17.17 0.77
N PHE A 172 -7.00 -16.81 2.03
CA PHE A 172 -7.10 -15.41 2.46
C PHE A 172 -6.16 -14.50 1.65
N PHE A 173 -4.89 -14.88 1.53
CA PHE A 173 -3.88 -14.14 0.78
C PHE A 173 -4.28 -14.03 -0.70
N ILE A 174 -4.57 -15.17 -1.33
CA ILE A 174 -4.93 -15.26 -2.76
C ILE A 174 -6.14 -14.37 -3.06
N ASN A 175 -7.21 -14.50 -2.26
CA ASN A 175 -8.44 -13.76 -2.49
C ASN A 175 -8.29 -12.26 -2.24
N LYS A 176 -7.56 -11.85 -1.21
CA LYS A 176 -7.32 -10.43 -0.93
C LYS A 176 -6.48 -9.77 -2.00
N LEU A 177 -5.39 -10.42 -2.41
CA LEU A 177 -4.51 -9.92 -3.45
C LEU A 177 -5.24 -9.85 -4.80
N ALA A 178 -5.94 -10.92 -5.20
CA ALA A 178 -6.72 -10.95 -6.44
C ALA A 178 -7.78 -9.83 -6.48
N ARG A 179 -8.47 -9.57 -5.37
CA ARG A 179 -9.45 -8.47 -5.27
C ARG A 179 -8.79 -7.10 -5.36
N GLY A 180 -7.62 -6.91 -4.73
CA GLY A 180 -6.87 -5.66 -4.80
C GLY A 180 -6.40 -5.36 -6.22
N ILE A 181 -5.71 -6.31 -6.85
CA ILE A 181 -5.26 -6.22 -8.24
C ILE A 181 -6.46 -6.06 -9.18
N GLY A 182 -7.51 -6.86 -8.98
CA GLY A 182 -8.71 -6.83 -9.80
C GLY A 182 -9.45 -5.49 -9.72
N ARG A 183 -9.48 -4.85 -8.55
CA ARG A 183 -10.05 -3.50 -8.39
C ARG A 183 -9.25 -2.45 -9.17
N ILE A 184 -7.92 -2.54 -9.17
CA ILE A 184 -7.07 -1.69 -10.01
C ILE A 184 -7.38 -1.96 -11.49
N ALA A 185 -7.32 -3.21 -11.93
CA ALA A 185 -7.56 -3.57 -13.33
C ALA A 185 -8.95 -3.17 -13.84
N ALA A 186 -9.98 -3.29 -13.01
CA ALA A 186 -11.34 -2.85 -13.33
C ALA A 186 -11.45 -1.32 -13.50
N GLY A 187 -10.72 -0.54 -12.69
CA GLY A 187 -10.72 0.93 -12.79
C GLY A 187 -10.14 1.47 -14.10
N PHE A 188 -9.28 0.69 -14.76
CA PHE A 188 -8.62 1.06 -16.01
C PHE A 188 -9.10 0.25 -17.22
N TYR A 189 -10.04 -0.69 -17.04
CA TYR A 189 -10.51 -1.55 -18.13
C TYR A 189 -11.11 -0.73 -19.30
N PRO A 190 -10.80 -1.07 -20.57
CA PRO A 190 -10.03 -2.22 -21.05
C PRO A 190 -8.52 -1.97 -21.23
N LYS A 191 -7.97 -0.85 -20.76
CA LYS A 191 -6.55 -0.51 -20.93
C LYS A 191 -5.67 -1.44 -20.11
N ASP A 192 -4.46 -1.68 -20.60
CA ASP A 192 -3.51 -2.57 -19.95
C ASP A 192 -3.14 -2.09 -18.54
N VAL A 193 -3.02 -3.05 -17.62
CA VAL A 193 -2.55 -2.84 -16.25
C VAL A 193 -1.38 -3.77 -16.00
N ILE A 194 -0.18 -3.20 -15.99
CA ILE A 194 1.07 -3.93 -15.79
C ILE A 194 1.33 -4.05 -14.30
N VAL A 195 1.07 -5.22 -13.74
CA VAL A 195 1.29 -5.54 -12.33
C VAL A 195 2.74 -5.95 -12.15
N ARG A 196 3.44 -5.23 -11.27
CA ARG A 196 4.76 -5.65 -10.82
C ARG A 196 4.59 -6.55 -9.61
N LEU A 197 5.20 -7.72 -9.70
CA LEU A 197 5.28 -8.67 -8.60
C LEU A 197 5.96 -8.06 -7.36
N SER A 198 5.73 -8.66 -6.20
CA SER A 198 6.22 -8.14 -4.91
C SER A 198 7.73 -7.85 -4.94
N ASP A 199 8.10 -6.59 -4.68
CA ASP A 199 9.50 -6.15 -4.57
C ASP A 199 9.83 -5.68 -3.14
N PHE A 200 9.20 -6.29 -2.15
CA PHE A 200 9.55 -6.07 -0.75
C PHE A 200 10.98 -6.51 -0.44
N LYS A 201 11.62 -5.73 0.41
CA LYS A 201 12.86 -6.10 1.09
C LYS A 201 12.55 -7.07 2.23
N SER A 202 13.57 -7.80 2.66
CA SER A 202 13.54 -8.68 3.82
C SER A 202 13.02 -7.97 5.08
N ASN A 203 13.50 -6.77 5.37
CA ASN A 203 13.06 -6.00 6.54
C ASN A 203 11.60 -5.50 6.45
N GLU A 204 11.06 -5.32 5.24
CA GLU A 204 9.66 -4.94 5.05
C GLU A 204 8.75 -6.16 5.25
N TYR A 205 9.12 -7.33 4.70
CA TYR A 205 8.43 -8.59 4.99
C TYR A 205 8.49 -8.97 6.47
N ALA A 206 9.60 -8.68 7.16
CA ALA A 206 9.79 -9.00 8.57
C ALA A 206 8.77 -8.31 9.49
N ASN A 207 8.28 -7.14 9.08
CA ASN A 207 7.29 -6.35 9.81
C ASN A 207 5.86 -6.88 9.68
N LEU A 208 5.58 -7.77 8.72
CA LEU A 208 4.28 -8.44 8.64
C LEU A 208 4.08 -9.41 9.81
N ILE A 209 2.83 -9.75 10.11
CA ILE A 209 2.51 -10.74 11.14
C ILE A 209 3.19 -12.07 10.78
N GLY A 210 4.04 -12.56 11.69
CA GLY A 210 4.85 -13.77 11.50
C GLY A 210 6.10 -13.60 10.63
N GLY A 211 6.37 -12.41 10.08
CA GLY A 211 7.48 -12.17 9.14
C GLY A 211 8.87 -12.42 9.71
N HIS A 212 9.14 -11.94 10.93
CA HIS A 212 10.43 -12.12 11.61
C HIS A 212 10.86 -13.59 11.82
N LEU A 213 9.96 -14.56 11.65
CA LEU A 213 10.28 -15.99 11.71
C LEU A 213 10.92 -16.52 10.42
N TYR A 214 10.74 -15.81 9.31
CA TYR A 214 11.12 -16.26 7.98
C TYR A 214 12.16 -15.37 7.30
N GLU A 215 12.26 -14.10 7.71
CA GLU A 215 13.13 -13.14 7.07
C GLU A 215 14.54 -13.09 7.70
N PRO A 216 15.61 -13.12 6.88
CA PRO A 216 16.96 -12.93 7.38
C PRO A 216 17.19 -11.47 7.78
N GLU A 217 18.05 -11.26 8.77
CA GLU A 217 18.58 -9.93 9.06
C GLU A 217 19.71 -9.61 8.07
N GLU A 218 19.50 -8.57 7.25
CA GLU A 218 20.46 -8.14 6.24
C GLU A 218 21.01 -6.77 6.58
N SER A 219 22.34 -6.60 6.50
CA SER A 219 22.95 -5.28 6.72
C SER A 219 22.55 -4.25 5.65
N ASN A 220 22.22 -4.69 4.43
CA ASN A 220 21.82 -3.82 3.32
C ASN A 220 20.63 -4.40 2.54
N PRO A 221 19.38 -4.24 3.03
CA PRO A 221 18.19 -4.82 2.40
C PRO A 221 17.93 -4.32 0.95
N MET A 222 18.49 -3.16 0.58
CA MET A 222 18.34 -2.60 -0.78
C MET A 222 18.92 -3.49 -1.88
N ILE A 223 20.01 -4.21 -1.58
CA ILE A 223 20.71 -5.13 -2.50
C ILE A 223 20.66 -6.58 -2.00
N GLY A 224 19.71 -6.86 -1.10
CA GLY A 224 19.55 -8.14 -0.43
C GLY A 224 18.60 -9.09 -1.16
N TRP A 225 17.98 -9.96 -0.38
CA TRP A 225 17.07 -11.01 -0.85
C TRP A 225 15.67 -10.46 -1.20
N ARG A 226 15.53 -9.96 -2.43
CA ARG A 226 14.30 -9.33 -2.94
C ARG A 226 14.14 -9.47 -4.46
N GLY A 227 12.93 -9.19 -4.95
CA GLY A 227 12.61 -9.25 -6.38
C GLY A 227 12.89 -10.63 -6.98
N ALA A 228 13.39 -10.67 -8.22
CA ALA A 228 13.58 -11.93 -8.95
C ALA A 228 14.41 -12.99 -8.21
N SER A 229 15.45 -12.59 -7.46
CA SER A 229 16.31 -13.53 -6.73
C SER A 229 15.56 -14.29 -5.63
N ARG A 230 14.46 -13.71 -5.14
CA ARG A 230 13.60 -14.28 -4.11
C ARG A 230 12.56 -15.24 -4.69
N TYR A 231 12.03 -14.95 -5.87
CA TYR A 231 10.90 -15.71 -6.46
C TYR A 231 11.20 -17.19 -6.69
N TYR A 232 12.43 -17.52 -7.09
CA TYR A 232 12.85 -18.89 -7.37
C TYR A 232 13.58 -19.57 -6.20
N ASP A 233 13.87 -18.84 -5.11
CA ASP A 233 14.56 -19.40 -3.94
C ASP A 233 13.67 -20.46 -3.28
N GLU A 234 14.23 -21.61 -2.94
CA GLU A 234 13.50 -22.74 -2.36
C GLU A 234 12.72 -22.35 -1.10
N ARG A 235 13.24 -21.39 -0.33
CA ARG A 235 12.61 -20.91 0.91
C ARG A 235 11.36 -20.06 0.68
N PHE A 236 11.20 -19.46 -0.50
CA PHE A 236 10.12 -18.51 -0.78
C PHE A 236 9.27 -18.86 -2.01
N ARG A 237 9.69 -19.82 -2.83
CA ARG A 237 8.98 -20.24 -4.06
C ARG A 237 7.50 -20.56 -3.83
N GLU A 238 7.15 -21.15 -2.68
CA GLU A 238 5.75 -21.44 -2.35
C GLU A 238 4.93 -20.17 -2.08
N ALA A 239 5.52 -19.18 -1.40
CA ALA A 239 4.90 -17.88 -1.18
C ALA A 239 4.70 -17.12 -2.50
N PHE A 240 5.69 -17.12 -3.38
CA PHE A 240 5.56 -16.59 -4.75
C PHE A 240 4.44 -17.30 -5.54
N GLY A 241 4.24 -18.59 -5.30
CA GLY A 241 3.13 -19.36 -5.86
C GLY A 241 1.75 -18.82 -5.48
N LEU A 242 1.58 -18.24 -4.29
CA LEU A 242 0.31 -17.59 -3.89
C LEU A 242 0.03 -16.33 -4.70
N GLU A 243 1.07 -15.54 -4.97
CA GLU A 243 1.01 -14.32 -5.79
C GLU A 243 0.59 -14.67 -7.23
N CYS A 244 1.23 -15.68 -7.82
CA CYS A 244 0.86 -16.21 -9.14
C CYS A 244 -0.60 -16.67 -9.20
N LYS A 245 -1.07 -17.39 -8.17
CA LYS A 245 -2.47 -17.85 -8.08
C LYS A 245 -3.44 -16.68 -7.99
N ALA A 246 -3.10 -15.62 -7.25
CA ALA A 246 -3.94 -14.43 -7.14
C ALA A 246 -4.09 -13.71 -8.48
N ILE A 247 -3.00 -13.57 -9.24
CA ILE A 247 -3.02 -12.97 -10.58
C ILE A 247 -3.83 -13.84 -11.54
N LEU A 248 -3.64 -15.16 -11.51
CA LEU A 248 -4.41 -16.09 -12.33
C LEU A 248 -5.90 -16.00 -12.02
N LYS A 249 -6.26 -15.97 -10.73
CA LYS A 249 -7.64 -15.79 -10.28
C LYS A 249 -8.24 -14.48 -10.80
N ALA A 250 -7.52 -13.37 -10.69
CA ALA A 250 -7.98 -12.07 -11.18
C ALA A 250 -8.18 -12.06 -12.71
N ARG A 251 -7.34 -12.78 -13.46
CA ARG A 251 -7.45 -12.86 -14.93
C ARG A 251 -8.55 -13.82 -15.39
N ASP A 252 -8.53 -15.04 -14.89
CA ASP A 252 -9.30 -16.15 -15.45
C ASP A 252 -10.67 -16.31 -14.78
N GLU A 253 -10.75 -16.13 -13.46
CA GLU A 253 -12.02 -16.23 -12.72
C GLU A 253 -12.78 -14.89 -12.70
N MET A 254 -12.09 -13.77 -12.51
CA MET A 254 -12.72 -12.44 -12.52
C MET A 254 -12.84 -11.83 -13.92
N GLY A 255 -12.19 -12.42 -14.93
CA GLY A 255 -12.28 -12.00 -16.34
C GLY A 255 -11.47 -10.75 -16.72
N LEU A 256 -10.54 -10.31 -15.88
CA LEU A 256 -9.77 -9.07 -16.10
C LEU A 256 -8.53 -9.34 -16.95
N THR A 257 -8.74 -9.58 -18.25
CA THR A 257 -7.70 -9.96 -19.21
C THR A 257 -6.71 -8.83 -19.55
N ASN A 258 -6.98 -7.61 -19.10
CA ASN A 258 -6.09 -6.45 -19.24
C ASN A 258 -4.93 -6.45 -18.22
N ILE A 259 -4.92 -7.37 -17.25
CA ILE A 259 -3.79 -7.56 -16.34
C ILE A 259 -2.60 -8.18 -17.09
N LYS A 260 -1.43 -7.54 -17.00
CA LYS A 260 -0.12 -8.02 -17.48
C LYS A 260 0.84 -8.16 -16.31
N VAL A 261 1.88 -8.99 -16.46
CA VAL A 261 2.99 -9.18 -15.52
C VAL A 261 4.29 -9.06 -16.28
#